data_AF-A0A3B8Q638-F1
#
_entry.id   AF-A0A3B8Q638-F1
#
_cell.length_a   1.000
_cell.length_b   1.000
_cell.length_c   1.000
_cell.angle_alpha   90.00
_cell.angle_beta   90.00
_cell.angle_gamma   90.00
#
_symmetry.space_group_name_H-M   'P 1'
#
loop_
_entity.id
_entity.type
_entity.pdbx_description
1 polymer ?
#
loop_
_entity_poly.entity_id
_entity_poly.type
_entity_poly.pdbx_seq_one_letter_code
_entity_poly.pdbx_strand_id
1 'polypeptide(L)'
;MKLARFLKAVWVLPIGLAAAESKPIDVSKLPPPVSGKIDFVREVYPIFKESCISCHGPDKQKGKYRIDSRTAAFKDTDYGPTIVVGKSEQSSLIHMIAGLVDEMLMPPPSDKPGQSEPLTREQIGVLRAWIDQGAEWPDGPVDVEKPVTFANDVQALFASSCGSCHGTDTPKGGFNALTLTTVLKGGSGYGAVIIPGDLKKSSLITIISGLDGDLPKPEKHKLSAKQIDLVKRWIAQGAK
;
A
#
# COMPACT_ATOMS: atom_id res chain seq x y z
N MET A 1 -81.69 -26.10 5.86
CA MET A 1 -80.47 -25.71 5.10
C MET A 1 -79.24 -26.21 5.84
N LYS A 2 -78.53 -27.20 5.31
CA LYS A 2 -77.27 -27.72 5.87
C LYS A 2 -76.11 -26.98 5.22
N LEU A 3 -75.29 -26.25 5.98
CA LEU A 3 -73.98 -25.78 5.52
C LEU A 3 -72.90 -26.61 6.21
N ALA A 4 -72.26 -27.51 5.46
CA ALA A 4 -71.06 -28.22 5.87
C ALA A 4 -69.84 -27.35 5.55
N ARG A 5 -69.10 -26.91 6.59
CA ARG A 5 -67.80 -26.25 6.45
C ARG A 5 -66.71 -27.32 6.39
N PHE A 6 -66.08 -27.48 5.23
CA PHE A 6 -64.87 -28.28 5.08
C PHE A 6 -63.66 -27.45 5.49
N LEU A 7 -63.05 -27.78 6.63
CA LEU A 7 -61.72 -27.30 7.01
C LEU A 7 -60.67 -28.09 6.23
N LYS A 8 -59.99 -27.45 5.27
CA LYS A 8 -58.78 -28.00 4.64
C LYS A 8 -57.61 -27.82 5.62
N ALA A 9 -57.13 -28.91 6.19
CA ALA A 9 -55.89 -28.91 6.97
C ALA A 9 -54.71 -28.71 6.01
N VAL A 10 -54.06 -27.54 6.08
CA VAL A 10 -52.82 -27.27 5.37
C VAL A 10 -51.68 -27.84 6.20
N TRP A 11 -51.09 -28.93 5.74
CA TRP A 11 -49.85 -29.48 6.31
C TRP A 11 -48.66 -28.65 5.81
N VAL A 12 -48.09 -27.85 6.70
CA VAL A 12 -46.82 -27.16 6.46
C VAL A 12 -45.70 -28.14 6.78
N LEU A 13 -45.07 -28.71 5.75
CA LEU A 13 -43.82 -29.46 5.93
C LEU A 13 -42.71 -28.48 6.33
N PRO A 14 -41.94 -28.75 7.40
CA PRO A 14 -40.77 -27.96 7.73
C PRO A 14 -39.70 -28.24 6.68
N ILE A 15 -39.36 -27.22 5.89
CA ILE A 15 -38.17 -27.23 5.03
C ILE A 15 -36.97 -27.11 5.98
N GLY A 16 -36.35 -28.24 6.32
CA GLY A 16 -35.08 -28.26 7.02
C GLY A 16 -33.99 -27.67 6.13
N LEU A 17 -33.46 -26.49 6.50
CA LEU A 17 -32.18 -26.02 5.96
C LEU A 17 -31.09 -26.95 6.49
N ALA A 18 -30.59 -27.85 5.66
CA ALA A 18 -29.31 -28.51 5.92
C ALA A 18 -28.21 -27.46 5.73
N ALA A 19 -27.49 -27.11 6.80
CA ALA A 19 -26.24 -26.38 6.68
C ALA A 19 -25.23 -27.27 5.94
N ALA A 20 -24.67 -26.79 4.84
CA ALA A 20 -23.62 -27.49 4.13
C ALA A 20 -22.38 -27.59 5.05
N GLU A 21 -22.02 -28.80 5.47
CA GLU A 21 -20.79 -29.06 6.21
C GLU A 21 -19.59 -28.83 5.29
N SER A 22 -18.85 -27.73 5.48
CA SER A 22 -17.61 -27.49 4.78
C SER A 22 -16.52 -28.44 5.29
N LYS A 23 -15.72 -28.98 4.38
CA LYS A 23 -14.59 -29.86 4.72
C LYS A 23 -13.64 -29.13 5.68
N PRO A 24 -13.16 -29.80 6.76
CA PRO A 24 -12.27 -29.16 7.72
C PRO A 24 -10.95 -28.73 7.05
N ILE A 25 -10.49 -27.53 7.39
CA ILE A 25 -9.24 -26.94 6.89
C ILE A 25 -8.03 -27.67 7.48
N ASP A 26 -7.20 -28.24 6.61
CA ASP A 26 -5.96 -28.93 7.00
C ASP A 26 -4.80 -27.94 7.16
N VAL A 27 -4.69 -27.35 8.34
CA VAL A 27 -3.65 -26.36 8.68
C VAL A 27 -2.23 -26.94 8.70
N SER A 28 -2.08 -28.28 8.74
CA SER A 28 -0.76 -28.93 8.74
C SER A 28 0.05 -28.68 7.47
N LYS A 29 -0.62 -28.28 6.38
CA LYS A 29 -0.01 -27.96 5.08
C LYS A 29 0.59 -26.55 5.00
N LEU A 30 0.32 -25.69 5.97
CA LEU A 30 0.79 -24.31 5.96
C LEU A 30 2.32 -24.25 6.08
N PRO A 31 3.01 -23.38 5.32
CA PRO A 31 4.43 -23.10 5.57
C PRO A 31 4.60 -22.48 6.96
N PRO A 32 5.72 -22.68 7.67
CA PRO A 32 5.94 -22.03 8.96
C PRO A 32 5.99 -20.50 8.81
N PRO A 33 5.59 -19.73 9.84
CA PRO A 33 5.87 -18.30 9.89
C PRO A 33 7.38 -18.06 9.80
N VAL A 34 7.81 -17.03 9.08
CA VAL A 34 9.23 -16.64 9.08
C VAL A 34 9.65 -16.11 10.45
N SER A 35 10.93 -16.21 10.77
CA SER A 35 11.48 -15.74 12.04
C SER A 35 11.86 -14.26 12.01
N GLY A 36 11.87 -13.62 13.19
CA GLY A 36 12.20 -12.20 13.34
C GLY A 36 10.99 -11.28 13.31
N LYS A 37 11.21 -9.99 13.64
CA LYS A 37 10.15 -8.98 13.64
C LYS A 37 9.81 -8.57 12.22
N ILE A 38 8.52 -8.63 11.85
CA ILE A 38 8.05 -8.23 10.53
C ILE A 38 7.80 -6.72 10.48
N ASP A 39 8.36 -6.06 9.47
CA ASP A 39 7.99 -4.69 9.13
C ASP A 39 6.89 -4.69 8.06
N PHE A 40 5.70 -4.18 8.40
CA PHE A 40 4.56 -4.17 7.48
C PHE A 40 4.87 -3.45 6.17
N VAL A 41 5.52 -2.30 6.25
CA VAL A 41 5.76 -1.42 5.10
C VAL A 41 6.75 -2.06 4.13
N ARG A 42 7.81 -2.68 4.67
CA ARG A 42 8.90 -3.27 3.89
C ARG A 42 8.58 -4.68 3.39
N GLU A 43 7.82 -5.47 4.15
CA GLU A 43 7.73 -6.92 3.92
C GLU A 43 6.31 -7.39 3.57
N VAL A 44 5.27 -6.78 4.17
CA VAL A 44 3.87 -7.21 3.95
C VAL A 44 3.22 -6.44 2.80
N TYR A 45 3.32 -5.13 2.81
CA TYR A 45 2.65 -4.28 1.85
C TYR A 45 3.08 -4.55 0.39
N PRO A 46 4.35 -4.83 0.06
CA PRO A 46 4.72 -5.22 -1.30
C PRO A 46 3.98 -6.47 -1.80
N ILE A 47 3.73 -7.44 -0.91
CA ILE A 47 2.94 -8.64 -1.23
C ILE A 47 1.48 -8.25 -1.52
N PHE A 48 0.88 -7.42 -0.68
CA PHE A 48 -0.49 -6.94 -0.92
C PHE A 48 -0.60 -6.12 -2.21
N LYS A 49 0.36 -5.24 -2.48
CA LYS A 49 0.40 -4.38 -3.67
C LYS A 49 0.48 -5.20 -4.95
N GLU A 50 1.38 -6.19 -4.99
CA GLU A 50 1.60 -7.01 -6.18
C GLU A 50 0.48 -8.04 -6.39
N SER A 51 0.07 -8.73 -5.32
CA SER A 51 -0.76 -9.93 -5.45
C SER A 51 -2.24 -9.72 -5.12
N CYS A 52 -2.61 -8.61 -4.45
CA CYS A 52 -3.97 -8.48 -3.89
C CYS A 52 -4.71 -7.22 -4.35
N ILE A 53 -4.08 -6.05 -4.31
CA ILE A 53 -4.75 -4.74 -4.45
C ILE A 53 -5.39 -4.55 -5.83
N SER A 54 -4.85 -5.15 -6.90
CA SER A 54 -5.43 -5.04 -8.25
C SER A 54 -6.86 -5.60 -8.36
N CYS A 55 -7.23 -6.54 -7.46
CA CYS A 55 -8.57 -7.15 -7.40
C CYS A 55 -9.35 -6.83 -6.12
N HIS A 56 -8.64 -6.44 -5.05
CA HIS A 56 -9.17 -6.14 -3.71
C HIS A 56 -8.73 -4.74 -3.25
N GLY A 57 -8.80 -3.77 -4.15
CA GLY A 57 -8.43 -2.38 -3.91
C GLY A 57 -9.62 -1.42 -4.12
N PRO A 58 -9.38 -0.10 -4.14
CA PRO A 58 -10.47 0.87 -4.32
C PRO A 58 -11.16 0.73 -5.68
N ASP A 59 -10.39 0.47 -6.75
CA ASP A 59 -10.88 0.38 -8.12
C ASP A 59 -11.66 -0.92 -8.40
N LYS A 60 -11.35 -1.99 -7.66
CA LYS A 60 -11.95 -3.30 -7.83
C LYS A 60 -12.05 -4.02 -6.50
N GLN A 61 -13.26 -4.46 -6.15
CA GLN A 61 -13.57 -5.07 -4.86
C GLN A 61 -14.17 -6.45 -5.07
N LYS A 62 -13.39 -7.38 -5.66
CA LYS A 62 -13.83 -8.77 -5.82
C LYS A 62 -14.19 -9.37 -4.46
N GLY A 63 -15.27 -10.13 -4.40
CA GLY A 63 -15.78 -10.70 -3.15
C GLY A 63 -16.23 -9.66 -2.12
N LYS A 64 -16.49 -8.40 -2.54
CA LYS A 64 -16.83 -7.27 -1.65
C LYS A 64 -15.77 -7.02 -0.56
N TYR A 65 -14.52 -7.42 -0.82
CA TYR A 65 -13.40 -7.33 0.09
C TYR A 65 -12.32 -6.40 -0.45
N ARG A 66 -11.66 -5.70 0.49
CA ARG A 66 -10.58 -4.75 0.23
C ARG A 66 -9.43 -4.96 1.21
N ILE A 67 -8.20 -4.90 0.73
CA ILE A 67 -6.98 -5.09 1.53
C ILE A 67 -6.03 -3.89 1.45
N ASP A 68 -6.38 -2.84 0.71
CA ASP A 68 -5.58 -1.62 0.57
C ASP A 68 -5.59 -0.71 1.82
N SER A 69 -6.42 -1.02 2.81
CA SER A 69 -6.48 -0.28 4.08
C SER A 69 -6.74 -1.21 5.25
N ARG A 70 -6.20 -0.85 6.43
CA ARG A 70 -6.39 -1.61 7.67
C ARG A 70 -7.87 -1.89 7.96
N THR A 71 -8.70 -0.86 8.00
CA THR A 71 -10.13 -1.02 8.34
C THR A 71 -10.84 -1.99 7.41
N ALA A 72 -10.52 -1.97 6.12
CA ALA A 72 -11.12 -2.87 5.15
C ALA A 72 -10.56 -4.30 5.25
N ALA A 73 -9.24 -4.44 5.42
CA ALA A 73 -8.56 -5.74 5.47
C ALA A 73 -9.00 -6.61 6.66
N PHE A 74 -9.34 -5.98 7.77
CA PHE A 74 -9.79 -6.67 8.99
C PHE A 74 -11.30 -6.90 9.02
N LYS A 75 -12.03 -6.51 7.98
CA LYS A 75 -13.46 -6.76 7.90
C LYS A 75 -13.71 -8.25 7.63
N ASP A 76 -14.64 -8.83 8.38
CA ASP A 76 -15.13 -10.18 8.14
C ASP A 76 -15.80 -10.30 6.76
N THR A 77 -15.70 -11.49 6.18
CA THR A 77 -16.35 -11.83 4.91
C THR A 77 -17.36 -12.97 5.15
N ASP A 78 -18.06 -13.37 4.09
CA ASP A 78 -18.95 -14.53 4.13
C ASP A 78 -18.20 -15.85 4.44
N TYR A 79 -16.86 -15.83 4.39
CA TYR A 79 -15.96 -16.94 4.75
C TYR A 79 -15.38 -16.83 6.17
N GLY A 80 -15.95 -15.94 6.99
CA GLY A 80 -15.52 -15.69 8.36
C GLY A 80 -14.45 -14.61 8.50
N PRO A 81 -13.78 -14.54 9.66
CA PRO A 81 -12.77 -13.52 9.94
C PRO A 81 -11.57 -13.60 9.00
N THR A 82 -11.31 -12.50 8.29
CA THR A 82 -10.25 -12.44 7.27
C THR A 82 -8.86 -12.47 7.90
N ILE A 83 -8.67 -11.66 8.93
CA ILE A 83 -7.42 -11.55 9.69
C ILE A 83 -7.76 -11.65 11.18
N VAL A 84 -7.39 -12.76 11.80
CA VAL A 84 -7.51 -12.98 13.25
C VAL A 84 -6.16 -12.64 13.88
N VAL A 85 -6.09 -11.48 14.54
CA VAL A 85 -4.87 -10.98 15.19
C VAL A 85 -4.28 -12.04 16.12
N GLY A 86 -2.99 -12.34 15.93
CA GLY A 86 -2.26 -13.34 16.71
C GLY A 86 -2.55 -14.80 16.33
N LYS A 87 -3.39 -15.05 15.31
CA LYS A 87 -3.83 -16.41 14.92
C LYS A 87 -3.89 -16.56 13.40
N SER A 88 -2.73 -16.63 12.76
CA SER A 88 -2.60 -16.80 11.31
C SER A 88 -3.32 -18.07 10.82
N GLU A 89 -3.25 -19.16 11.57
CA GLU A 89 -3.90 -20.44 11.23
C GLU A 89 -5.43 -20.41 11.32
N GLN A 90 -6.01 -19.38 11.92
CA GLN A 90 -7.46 -19.17 12.00
C GLN A 90 -7.96 -18.08 11.05
N SER A 91 -7.05 -17.47 10.28
CA SER A 91 -7.35 -16.35 9.38
C SER A 91 -7.71 -16.86 7.99
N SER A 92 -8.91 -16.54 7.50
CA SER A 92 -9.36 -17.04 6.19
C SER A 92 -8.49 -16.55 5.04
N LEU A 93 -7.85 -15.38 5.18
CA LEU A 93 -6.82 -14.89 4.25
C LEU A 93 -5.71 -15.94 4.02
N ILE A 94 -5.18 -16.52 5.11
CA ILE A 94 -4.09 -17.50 5.04
C ILE A 94 -4.57 -18.81 4.39
N HIS A 95 -5.80 -19.24 4.67
CA HIS A 95 -6.36 -20.45 4.07
C HIS A 95 -6.52 -20.31 2.56
N MET A 96 -7.00 -19.15 2.08
CA MET A 96 -7.19 -18.88 0.65
C MET A 96 -5.87 -18.79 -0.10
N ILE A 97 -4.87 -18.08 0.42
CA ILE A 97 -3.58 -17.91 -0.27
C ILE A 97 -2.68 -19.15 -0.21
N ALA A 98 -2.90 -20.03 0.77
CA ALA A 98 -2.20 -21.31 0.87
C ALA A 98 -2.91 -22.44 0.12
N GLY A 99 -4.02 -22.17 -0.56
CA GLY A 99 -4.77 -23.16 -1.32
C GLY A 99 -5.39 -24.25 -0.46
N LEU A 100 -5.79 -23.93 0.78
CA LEU A 100 -6.50 -24.86 1.66
C LEU A 100 -8.02 -24.88 1.42
N VAL A 101 -8.50 -23.97 0.58
CA VAL A 101 -9.89 -23.86 0.16
C VAL A 101 -9.93 -23.91 -1.37
N ASP A 102 -10.18 -25.09 -1.92
CA ASP A 102 -10.04 -25.38 -3.36
C ASP A 102 -10.82 -24.40 -4.25
N GLU A 103 -12.03 -24.01 -3.85
CA GLU A 103 -12.90 -23.10 -4.61
C GLU A 103 -12.56 -21.60 -4.45
N MET A 104 -11.67 -21.27 -3.50
CA MET A 104 -11.38 -19.90 -3.09
C MET A 104 -9.87 -19.59 -3.09
N LEU A 105 -9.11 -20.26 -3.94
CA LEU A 105 -7.69 -20.00 -4.13
C LEU A 105 -7.45 -18.53 -4.53
N MET A 106 -6.52 -17.88 -3.85
CA MET A 106 -6.11 -16.49 -4.12
C MET A 106 -4.59 -16.37 -4.27
N PRO A 107 -4.08 -15.70 -5.32
CA PRO A 107 -4.80 -15.19 -6.47
C PRO A 107 -5.45 -16.33 -7.30
N PRO A 108 -6.56 -16.05 -8.02
CA PRO A 108 -7.19 -17.06 -8.86
C PRO A 108 -6.27 -17.40 -10.05
N PRO A 109 -6.25 -18.67 -10.52
CA PRO A 109 -5.48 -19.04 -11.70
C PRO A 109 -5.80 -18.17 -12.92
N SER A 110 -4.80 -17.87 -13.73
CA SER A 110 -4.91 -17.06 -14.94
C SER A 110 -4.10 -17.67 -16.07
N ASP A 111 -4.67 -17.71 -17.28
CA ASP A 111 -4.00 -18.22 -18.48
C ASP A 111 -2.95 -17.25 -19.04
N LYS A 112 -2.90 -16.01 -18.51
CA LYS A 112 -1.93 -14.99 -18.92
C LYS A 112 -0.67 -15.06 -18.06
N PRO A 113 0.52 -15.27 -18.66
CA PRO A 113 1.78 -15.32 -17.92
C PRO A 113 2.01 -14.07 -17.08
N GLY A 114 2.40 -14.24 -15.81
CA GLY A 114 2.71 -13.13 -14.91
C GLY A 114 1.48 -12.42 -14.32
N GLN A 115 0.27 -12.95 -14.51
CA GLN A 115 -0.92 -12.45 -13.82
C GLN A 115 -1.42 -13.49 -12.82
N SER A 116 -1.72 -13.03 -11.60
CA SER A 116 -2.33 -13.87 -10.55
C SER A 116 -1.50 -15.11 -10.21
N GLU A 117 -0.16 -14.95 -10.19
CA GLU A 117 0.76 -16.01 -9.76
C GLU A 117 0.49 -16.36 -8.27
N PRO A 118 0.50 -17.65 -7.90
CA PRO A 118 0.39 -18.06 -6.51
C PRO A 118 1.49 -17.45 -5.65
N LEU A 119 1.16 -17.11 -4.40
CA LEU A 119 2.18 -16.66 -3.46
C LEU A 119 3.18 -17.78 -3.17
N THR A 120 4.44 -17.40 -3.01
CA THR A 120 5.47 -18.35 -2.57
C THR A 120 5.25 -18.76 -1.12
N ARG A 121 5.78 -19.93 -0.73
CA ARG A 121 5.74 -20.40 0.66
C ARG A 121 6.32 -19.37 1.63
N GLU A 122 7.33 -18.62 1.21
CA GLU A 122 7.97 -17.60 2.03
C GLU A 122 7.12 -16.33 2.17
N GLN A 123 6.47 -15.88 1.10
CA GLN A 123 5.49 -14.78 1.17
C GLN A 123 4.33 -15.14 2.12
N ILE A 124 3.82 -16.37 2.05
CA ILE A 124 2.80 -16.86 3.00
C ILE A 124 3.37 -16.89 4.42
N GLY A 125 4.62 -17.31 4.61
CA GLY A 125 5.31 -17.30 5.89
C GLY A 125 5.47 -15.89 6.49
N VAL A 126 5.76 -14.87 5.66
CA VAL A 126 5.81 -13.46 6.07
C VAL A 126 4.43 -12.98 6.55
N LEU A 127 3.37 -13.28 5.79
CA LEU A 127 2.01 -12.89 6.16
C LEU A 127 1.54 -13.57 7.45
N ARG A 128 1.87 -14.85 7.64
CA ARG A 128 1.63 -15.56 8.90
C ARG A 128 2.34 -14.89 10.06
N ALA A 129 3.65 -14.67 9.93
CA ALA A 129 4.46 -14.08 10.98
C ALA A 129 3.94 -12.70 11.38
N TRP A 130 3.56 -11.89 10.39
CA TRP A 130 2.94 -10.59 10.64
C TRP A 130 1.62 -10.70 11.43
N ILE A 131 0.71 -11.60 11.03
CA ILE A 131 -0.56 -11.80 11.74
C ILE A 131 -0.31 -12.28 13.17
N ASP A 132 0.59 -13.25 13.34
CA ASP A 132 0.94 -13.84 14.64
C ASP A 132 1.62 -12.83 15.57
N GLN A 133 2.32 -11.84 15.02
CA GLN A 133 2.96 -10.73 15.74
C GLN A 133 2.01 -9.57 16.08
N GLY A 134 0.71 -9.72 15.84
CA GLY A 134 -0.29 -8.70 16.18
C GLY A 134 -0.82 -7.92 14.98
N ALA A 135 -0.41 -8.29 13.76
CA ALA A 135 -0.85 -7.68 12.52
C ALA A 135 -0.72 -6.13 12.53
N GLU A 136 0.41 -5.64 13.06
CA GLU A 136 0.68 -4.20 13.17
C GLU A 136 0.60 -3.54 11.80
N TRP A 137 -0.21 -2.51 11.69
CA TRP A 137 -0.40 -1.71 10.48
C TRP A 137 -0.06 -0.27 10.85
N PRO A 138 0.84 0.40 10.11
CA PRO A 138 1.28 1.76 10.45
C PRO A 138 0.13 2.76 10.32
N ASP A 139 0.14 3.79 11.17
CA ASP A 139 -0.80 4.89 11.05
C ASP A 139 -0.45 5.75 9.82
N GLY A 140 -1.47 6.15 9.06
CA GLY A 140 -1.33 7.00 7.88
C GLY A 140 -1.23 6.23 6.55
N PRO A 141 -0.94 6.93 5.43
CA PRO A 141 -0.85 6.31 4.11
C PRO A 141 0.29 5.30 4.06
N VAL A 142 -0.04 4.03 3.77
CA VAL A 142 0.94 3.01 3.42
C VAL A 142 1.15 3.07 1.92
N ASP A 143 1.91 4.04 1.46
CA ASP A 143 2.47 4.00 0.13
C ASP A 143 3.98 3.93 0.27
N VAL A 144 4.53 2.71 0.26
CA VAL A 144 5.93 2.55 -0.19
C VAL A 144 5.93 2.74 -1.68
N GLU A 145 5.92 4.01 -2.06
CA GLU A 145 6.57 4.38 -3.29
C GLU A 145 8.06 4.07 -3.13
N LYS A 146 8.65 3.52 -4.20
CA LYS A 146 10.08 3.22 -4.31
C LYS A 146 10.92 4.27 -3.59
N PRO A 147 11.92 3.88 -2.76
CA PRO A 147 12.82 4.83 -2.13
C PRO A 147 13.37 5.80 -3.18
N VAL A 148 13.11 7.09 -2.98
CA VAL A 148 13.59 8.16 -3.84
C VAL A 148 14.91 8.62 -3.27
N THR A 149 15.96 8.56 -4.06
CA THR A 149 17.28 9.04 -3.65
C THR A 149 17.69 10.27 -4.46
N PHE A 150 18.53 11.10 -3.86
CA PHE A 150 19.06 12.26 -4.56
C PHE A 150 19.80 11.84 -5.82
N ALA A 151 20.72 10.88 -5.70
CA ALA A 151 21.57 10.45 -6.80
C ALA A 151 20.79 9.84 -7.98
N ASN A 152 19.78 9.01 -7.71
CA ASN A 152 19.10 8.25 -8.77
C ASN A 152 17.92 9.00 -9.38
N ASP A 153 17.21 9.80 -8.57
CA ASP A 153 15.90 10.30 -8.97
C ASP A 153 15.84 11.84 -9.02
N VAL A 154 16.58 12.56 -8.14
CA VAL A 154 16.45 14.03 -8.01
C VAL A 154 17.58 14.80 -8.69
N GLN A 155 18.80 14.28 -8.71
CA GLN A 155 19.98 15.02 -9.16
C GLN A 155 19.86 15.46 -10.62
N ALA A 156 19.44 14.56 -11.53
CA ALA A 156 19.25 14.89 -12.93
C ALA A 156 18.15 15.95 -13.14
N LEU A 157 17.08 15.88 -12.34
CA LEU A 157 16.01 16.88 -12.36
C LEU A 157 16.56 18.26 -11.95
N PHE A 158 17.32 18.34 -10.86
CA PHE A 158 17.89 19.59 -10.36
C PHE A 158 18.95 20.15 -11.31
N ALA A 159 19.83 19.30 -11.85
CA ALA A 159 20.83 19.73 -12.82
C ALA A 159 20.20 20.33 -14.09
N SER A 160 19.18 19.68 -14.64
CA SER A 160 18.52 20.13 -15.88
C SER A 160 17.63 21.35 -15.71
N SER A 161 16.95 21.47 -14.57
CA SER A 161 15.95 22.52 -14.33
C SER A 161 16.50 23.71 -13.55
N CYS A 162 17.51 23.51 -12.71
CA CYS A 162 18.03 24.55 -11.81
C CYS A 162 19.52 24.85 -12.04
N GLY A 163 20.30 23.87 -12.52
CA GLY A 163 21.76 23.94 -12.61
C GLY A 163 22.31 25.11 -13.44
N SER A 164 21.58 25.55 -14.46
CA SER A 164 22.02 26.69 -15.31
C SER A 164 22.17 28.01 -14.54
N CYS A 165 21.45 28.19 -13.43
CA CYS A 165 21.50 29.39 -12.58
C CYS A 165 21.98 29.10 -11.15
N HIS A 166 21.69 27.90 -10.64
CA HIS A 166 21.99 27.43 -9.30
C HIS A 166 23.06 26.34 -9.30
N GLY A 167 23.93 26.28 -10.31
CA GLY A 167 25.02 25.31 -10.40
C GLY A 167 26.32 25.91 -10.94
N THR A 168 26.42 27.23 -10.95
CA THR A 168 27.58 27.99 -11.43
C THR A 168 28.55 28.30 -10.29
N ASP A 169 29.71 28.90 -10.59
CA ASP A 169 30.67 29.36 -9.57
C ASP A 169 30.10 30.47 -8.67
N THR A 170 29.07 31.18 -9.17
CA THR A 170 28.32 32.20 -8.42
C THR A 170 26.82 31.89 -8.49
N PRO A 171 26.33 30.89 -7.72
CA PRO A 171 24.94 30.47 -7.80
C PRO A 171 23.98 31.58 -7.36
N LYS A 172 22.86 31.74 -8.06
CA LYS A 172 21.81 32.70 -7.65
C LYS A 172 21.30 32.37 -6.24
N GLY A 173 21.18 33.40 -5.40
CA GLY A 173 20.79 33.25 -3.99
C GLY A 173 21.79 32.42 -3.15
N GLY A 174 23.00 32.18 -3.66
CA GLY A 174 24.01 31.34 -3.02
C GLY A 174 23.62 29.86 -2.89
N PHE A 175 22.54 29.42 -3.55
CA PHE A 175 22.04 28.05 -3.50
C PHE A 175 22.63 27.23 -4.65
N ASN A 176 23.27 26.09 -4.33
CA ASN A 176 23.83 25.18 -5.35
C ASN A 176 23.08 23.84 -5.40
N ALA A 177 22.50 23.55 -6.57
CA ALA A 177 21.58 22.45 -6.84
C ALA A 177 22.23 21.14 -7.33
N LEU A 178 23.57 21.07 -7.44
CA LEU A 178 24.24 19.97 -8.15
C LEU A 178 24.57 18.76 -7.29
N THR A 179 24.71 18.95 -5.98
CA THR A 179 25.07 17.88 -5.04
C THR A 179 24.14 17.85 -3.85
N LEU A 180 23.97 16.68 -3.24
CA LEU A 180 23.16 16.53 -2.03
C LEU A 180 23.62 17.48 -0.92
N THR A 181 24.93 17.52 -0.68
CA THR A 181 25.54 18.37 0.36
C THR A 181 25.24 19.84 0.15
N THR A 182 25.37 20.35 -1.08
CA THR A 182 25.11 21.77 -1.37
C THR A 182 23.63 22.11 -1.34
N VAL A 183 22.79 21.18 -1.80
CA VAL A 183 21.33 21.32 -1.77
C VAL A 183 20.82 21.40 -0.34
N LEU A 184 21.30 20.53 0.56
CA LEU A 184 20.91 20.53 1.97
C LEU A 184 21.49 21.71 2.77
N LYS A 185 22.67 22.20 2.39
CA LYS A 185 23.26 23.41 3.01
C LYS A 185 22.40 24.65 2.78
N GLY A 186 21.71 24.72 1.64
CA GLY A 186 20.89 25.87 1.28
C GLY A 186 21.72 27.07 0.78
N GLY A 187 21.05 28.23 0.68
CA GLY A 187 21.62 29.44 0.07
C GLY A 187 22.23 30.42 1.07
N SER A 188 23.26 31.15 0.63
CA SER A 188 23.90 32.25 1.36
C SER A 188 22.94 33.43 1.56
N GLY A 189 22.02 33.32 2.51
CA GLY A 189 21.05 34.37 2.86
C GLY A 189 19.68 33.84 3.29
N TYR A 190 19.30 32.65 2.81
CA TYR A 190 18.01 32.02 3.11
C TYR A 190 18.11 30.81 4.04
N GLY A 191 19.34 30.33 4.30
CA GLY A 191 19.58 29.14 5.11
C GLY A 191 19.12 27.86 4.42
N ALA A 192 18.87 26.82 5.22
CA ALA A 192 18.39 25.55 4.73
C ALA A 192 16.97 25.68 4.15
N VAL A 193 16.82 25.34 2.87
CA VAL A 193 15.52 25.35 2.16
C VAL A 193 14.85 23.96 2.13
N ILE A 194 15.58 22.94 2.58
CA ILE A 194 15.10 21.56 2.74
C ILE A 194 15.35 21.14 4.17
N ILE A 195 14.31 20.66 4.82
CA ILE A 195 14.35 20.02 6.13
C ILE A 195 14.02 18.54 5.91
N PRO A 196 15.01 17.63 5.98
CA PRO A 196 14.81 16.20 5.82
C PRO A 196 13.65 15.67 6.66
N GLY A 197 12.67 15.02 6.01
CA GLY A 197 11.49 14.45 6.65
C GLY A 197 10.36 15.45 6.95
N ASP A 198 10.54 16.75 6.74
CA ASP A 198 9.54 17.77 7.05
C ASP A 198 9.22 18.65 5.83
N LEU A 199 8.15 18.27 5.12
CA LEU A 199 7.66 19.02 3.96
C LEU A 199 7.15 20.41 4.31
N LYS A 200 6.55 20.58 5.49
CA LYS A 200 5.94 21.85 5.90
C LYS A 200 7.01 22.89 6.21
N LYS A 201 8.15 22.47 6.73
CA LYS A 201 9.31 23.34 7.00
C LYS A 201 10.27 23.48 5.82
N SER A 202 10.10 22.68 4.77
CA SER A 202 10.92 22.76 3.56
C SER A 202 10.40 23.81 2.60
N SER A 203 10.95 25.03 2.66
CA SER A 203 10.55 26.13 1.79
C SER A 203 10.75 25.84 0.29
N LEU A 204 11.64 24.92 -0.07
CA LEU A 204 11.86 24.50 -1.47
C LEU A 204 10.55 24.10 -2.17
N ILE A 205 9.61 23.45 -1.47
CA ILE A 205 8.34 23.02 -2.06
C ILE A 205 7.49 24.22 -2.49
N THR A 206 7.47 25.28 -1.68
CA THR A 206 6.77 26.54 -2.00
C THR A 206 7.42 27.21 -3.22
N ILE A 207 8.76 27.22 -3.26
CA ILE A 207 9.55 27.82 -4.34
C ILE A 207 9.29 27.11 -5.68
N ILE A 208 9.47 25.78 -5.74
CA ILE A 208 9.31 25.02 -6.99
C ILE A 208 7.85 24.92 -7.46
N SER A 209 6.90 25.16 -6.55
CA SER A 209 5.47 25.25 -6.89
C SER A 209 5.08 26.64 -7.42
N GLY A 210 6.00 27.60 -7.43
CA GLY A 210 5.74 28.98 -7.86
C GLY A 210 4.82 29.74 -6.91
N LEU A 211 4.74 29.32 -5.64
CA LEU A 211 3.92 29.95 -4.61
C LEU A 211 4.68 31.05 -3.85
N ASP A 212 6.00 31.08 -3.99
CA ASP A 212 6.82 32.18 -3.49
C ASP A 212 6.69 33.40 -4.43
N GLY A 213 6.26 34.54 -3.89
CA GLY A 213 6.05 35.78 -4.63
C GLY A 213 7.32 36.60 -4.85
N ASP A 214 8.34 36.37 -4.02
CA ASP A 214 9.57 37.18 -3.98
C ASP A 214 10.65 36.62 -4.92
N LEU A 215 10.48 35.37 -5.37
CA LEU A 215 11.42 34.70 -6.26
C LEU A 215 10.99 34.72 -7.74
N PRO A 216 11.96 34.85 -8.66
CA PRO A 216 11.69 34.81 -10.08
C PRO A 216 11.16 33.43 -10.52
N LYS A 217 10.15 33.43 -11.39
CA LYS A 217 9.48 32.22 -11.90
C LYS A 217 9.83 31.99 -13.38
N PRO A 218 10.96 31.34 -13.69
CA PRO A 218 11.32 31.09 -15.08
C PRO A 218 10.40 30.04 -15.70
N GLU A 219 9.44 30.46 -16.53
CA GLU A 219 8.48 29.58 -17.19
C GLU A 219 9.14 28.42 -17.95
N LYS A 220 10.31 28.66 -18.56
CA LYS A 220 11.08 27.65 -19.31
C LYS A 220 11.60 26.49 -18.44
N HIS A 221 11.72 26.68 -17.13
CA HIS A 221 12.29 25.69 -16.20
C HIS A 221 11.31 25.28 -15.10
N LYS A 222 10.01 25.54 -15.31
CA LYS A 222 8.95 25.15 -14.39
C LYS A 222 8.83 23.63 -14.31
N LEU A 223 8.79 23.09 -13.09
CA LEU A 223 8.59 21.67 -12.88
C LEU A 223 7.13 21.26 -13.12
N SER A 224 6.94 20.08 -13.69
CA SER A 224 5.63 19.43 -13.77
C SER A 224 5.16 18.97 -12.39
N ALA A 225 3.84 18.73 -12.25
CA ALA A 225 3.27 18.20 -11.01
C ALA A 225 3.94 16.89 -10.57
N LYS A 226 4.28 16.00 -11.52
CA LYS A 226 4.99 14.74 -11.23
C LYS A 226 6.42 14.95 -10.73
N GLN A 227 7.13 15.95 -11.26
CA GLN A 227 8.48 16.30 -10.80
C GLN A 227 8.45 16.94 -9.41
N ILE A 228 7.46 17.81 -9.14
CA ILE A 228 7.26 18.38 -7.80
C ILE A 228 6.93 17.28 -6.79
N ASP A 229 6.08 16.33 -7.18
CA ASP A 229 5.75 15.17 -6.35
C ASP A 229 6.99 14.31 -6.03
N LEU A 230 7.83 14.03 -7.03
CA LEU A 230 9.11 13.33 -6.82
C LEU A 230 9.99 14.01 -5.75
N VAL A 231 10.10 15.34 -5.80
CA VAL A 231 10.88 16.12 -4.82
C VAL A 231 10.23 16.07 -3.44
N LYS A 232 8.89 16.16 -3.35
CA LYS A 232 8.17 16.00 -2.07
C LYS A 232 8.45 14.62 -1.46
N ARG A 233 8.38 13.56 -2.25
CA ARG A 233 8.62 12.20 -1.76
C ARG A 233 10.05 12.02 -1.27
N TRP A 234 11.02 12.50 -2.02
CA TRP A 234 12.42 12.52 -1.59
C TRP A 234 12.62 13.22 -0.24
N ILE A 235 12.07 14.43 -0.07
CA ILE A 235 12.17 15.16 1.20
C ILE A 235 11.48 14.40 2.34
N ALA A 236 10.26 13.91 2.11
CA ALA A 236 9.50 13.13 3.10
C ALA A 236 10.24 11.86 3.55
N GLN A 237 11.02 11.24 2.66
CA GLN A 237 11.85 10.07 2.94
C GLN A 237 13.20 10.42 3.59
N GLY A 238 13.39 11.66 4.02
CA GLY A 238 14.58 12.10 4.74
C GLY A 238 15.68 12.68 3.85
N ALA A 239 15.35 13.07 2.62
CA ALA A 239 16.23 13.77 1.69
C ALA A 239 17.63 13.11 1.55
N LYS A 240 17.64 11.78 1.35
CA LYS A 240 18.86 10.96 1.25
C LYS A 240 19.33 10.78 -0.19
#